data_AF-A0A0G1A064-F1
#
_entry.id   AF-A0A0G1A064-F1
#
_cell.length_a   1.000
_cell.length_b   1.000
_cell.length_c   1.000
_cell.angle_alpha   90.00
_cell.angle_beta   90.00
_cell.angle_gamma   90.00
#
_symmetry.space_group_name_H-M   'P 1'
#
loop_
_entity.id
_entity.type
_entity.pdbx_description
1 polymer ?
#
loop_
_entity_poly.entity_id
_entity_poly.type
_entity_poly.pdbx_seq_one_letter_code
_entity_poly.pdbx_strand_id
1 'polypeptide(L)'
;MTIINSYIPILRWKLAERKALEQLFQQDRENLTPLIEFVMPSATTKKQGDKIVITKTSKEKLTEMLSDVANNFLKSCGQNIIFIDVHLLDSDVRVSSFEQILSSSNKLNLLSVPVIYIIPVTSTSADMATRTVAINYAKSSGHGLCIRIDRSHFDENDLSSHISKFVADNKLDTKNIDLLVDLGVIGQGIIAEDIVKKLTQIPNMNNWRSFIISAGAFPKNLTEFMPGKVHELDRLDWKLWKSIKDTTSLSRIPLFSDYTIQCPIYDPVNIRGSVSVRYTDNDKWWIFRGKKPGIIDQKTKEKGPGLEQYIDHAKTLIGESFSKFYKGADYSFGDAEIARIAAPKNKKPGNPTTWLTIGINHHITLVARQFSNSVEKKAEHS
;
A
#
# COMPACT_ATOMS: atom_id res chain seq x y z
N MET A 1 -17.83 15.03 -11.74
CA MET A 1 -16.57 14.34 -12.12
C MET A 1 -15.97 13.82 -10.82
N THR A 2 -15.74 12.52 -10.70
CA THR A 2 -15.24 11.91 -9.45
C THR A 2 -13.77 12.32 -9.24
N ILE A 3 -13.44 12.87 -8.08
CA ILE A 3 -12.11 13.44 -7.78
C ILE A 3 -11.27 12.39 -7.04
N ILE A 4 -10.06 12.13 -7.52
CA ILE A 4 -9.06 11.31 -6.82
C ILE A 4 -8.36 12.17 -5.77
N ASN A 5 -8.23 11.64 -4.55
CA ASN A 5 -7.60 12.34 -3.45
C ASN A 5 -6.07 12.42 -3.62
N SER A 6 -5.43 13.35 -2.89
CA SER A 6 -4.00 13.65 -3.05
C SER A 6 -3.05 12.52 -2.67
N TYR A 7 -3.52 11.57 -1.84
CA TYR A 7 -2.75 10.41 -1.41
C TYR A 7 -3.42 9.08 -1.79
N ILE A 8 -2.65 8.20 -2.41
CA ILE A 8 -3.07 6.87 -2.86
C ILE A 8 -2.18 5.81 -2.19
N PRO A 9 -2.48 5.36 -0.97
CA PRO A 9 -1.73 4.26 -0.35
C PRO A 9 -2.00 2.95 -1.09
N ILE A 10 -0.94 2.27 -1.54
CA ILE A 10 -1.02 0.92 -2.09
C ILE A 10 -0.97 -0.08 -0.93
N LEU A 11 -2.06 -0.83 -0.78
CA LEU A 11 -2.30 -1.74 0.32
C LEU A 11 -2.68 -3.11 -0.19
N ARG A 12 -2.09 -4.14 0.38
CA ARG A 12 -2.49 -5.53 0.12
C ARG A 12 -3.73 -5.84 0.95
N TRP A 13 -4.75 -6.50 0.39
CA TRP A 13 -6.03 -6.76 1.08
C TRP A 13 -5.95 -7.82 2.19
N LYS A 14 -5.01 -7.64 3.12
CA LYS A 14 -4.72 -8.49 4.27
C LYS A 14 -5.22 -7.84 5.56
N LEU A 15 -5.27 -8.64 6.62
CA LEU A 15 -5.93 -8.26 7.87
C LEU A 15 -5.34 -6.99 8.51
N ALA A 16 -4.02 -6.77 8.44
CA ALA A 16 -3.39 -5.64 9.11
C ALA A 16 -3.73 -4.32 8.43
N GLU A 17 -3.61 -4.31 7.11
CA GLU A 17 -3.91 -3.22 6.18
C GLU A 17 -5.40 -2.83 6.25
N ARG A 18 -6.32 -3.82 6.21
CA ARG A 18 -7.76 -3.56 6.38
C ARG A 18 -8.07 -2.89 7.70
N LYS A 19 -7.56 -3.46 8.80
CA LYS A 19 -7.75 -2.87 10.14
C LYS A 19 -7.15 -1.47 10.25
N ALA A 20 -6.03 -1.20 9.57
CA ALA A 20 -5.42 0.13 9.60
C ALA A 20 -6.36 1.18 8.98
N LEU A 21 -7.02 0.85 7.87
CA LEU A 21 -8.03 1.69 7.22
C LEU A 21 -9.31 1.85 8.05
N GLU A 22 -9.81 0.75 8.63
CA GLU A 22 -11.00 0.76 9.51
C GLU A 22 -10.84 1.74 10.68
N GLN A 23 -9.61 1.87 11.21
CA GLN A 23 -9.27 2.68 12.38
C GLN A 23 -8.80 4.10 12.04
N LEU A 24 -8.86 4.53 10.77
CA LEU A 24 -8.59 5.92 10.42
C LEU A 24 -9.67 6.83 11.00
N PHE A 25 -9.27 8.01 11.47
CA PHE A 25 -10.21 9.07 11.74
C PHE A 25 -10.86 9.54 10.44
N GLN A 26 -12.10 10.02 10.54
CA GLN A 26 -12.89 10.42 9.36
C GLN A 26 -12.16 11.47 8.50
N GLN A 27 -11.57 12.49 9.13
CA GLN A 27 -10.80 13.53 8.45
C GLN A 27 -9.59 12.98 7.68
N ASP A 28 -8.91 11.95 8.20
CA ASP A 28 -7.74 11.36 7.53
C ASP A 28 -8.19 10.51 6.35
N ARG A 29 -9.30 9.77 6.51
CA ARG A 29 -9.91 8.95 5.47
C ARG A 29 -10.34 9.79 4.27
N GLU A 30 -10.95 10.95 4.47
CA GLU A 30 -11.43 11.81 3.38
C GLU A 30 -10.30 12.32 2.46
N ASN A 31 -9.05 12.29 2.92
CA ASN A 31 -7.89 12.77 2.18
C ASN A 31 -7.15 11.69 1.37
N LEU A 32 -7.69 10.47 1.26
CA LEU A 32 -7.04 9.39 0.52
C LEU A 32 -7.98 8.55 -0.36
N THR A 33 -7.43 8.00 -1.43
CA THR A 33 -8.10 7.06 -2.34
C THR A 33 -7.25 5.78 -2.35
N PRO A 34 -7.58 4.74 -1.57
CA PRO A 34 -6.69 3.59 -1.41
C PRO A 34 -6.65 2.75 -2.70
N LEU A 35 -5.46 2.23 -3.02
CA LEU A 35 -5.28 1.20 -4.04
C LEU A 35 -5.10 -0.15 -3.37
N ILE A 36 -6.06 -1.04 -3.61
CA ILE A 36 -6.13 -2.33 -2.96
C ILE A 36 -5.64 -3.42 -3.92
N GLU A 37 -4.50 -4.01 -3.58
CA GLU A 37 -3.96 -5.20 -4.24
C GLU A 37 -4.51 -6.47 -3.58
N PHE A 38 -5.27 -7.25 -4.34
CA PHE A 38 -5.74 -8.57 -3.91
C PHE A 38 -4.64 -9.60 -4.06
N VAL A 39 -4.37 -10.32 -2.98
CA VAL A 39 -3.35 -11.37 -2.91
C VAL A 39 -3.97 -12.70 -2.52
N MET A 40 -3.36 -13.81 -2.96
CA MET A 40 -3.79 -15.13 -2.52
C MET A 40 -3.63 -15.29 -1.00
N PRO A 41 -4.70 -15.66 -0.27
CA PRO A 41 -4.60 -15.91 1.16
C PRO A 41 -3.83 -17.21 1.42
N SER A 42 -2.96 -17.24 2.44
CA SER A 42 -2.23 -18.47 2.79
C SER A 42 -3.20 -19.58 3.17
N ALA A 43 -2.99 -20.80 2.66
CA ALA A 43 -3.73 -22.00 3.05
C ALA A 43 -3.69 -22.23 4.57
N THR A 44 -4.76 -22.79 5.13
CA THR A 44 -4.82 -23.15 6.55
C THR A 44 -4.29 -24.56 6.73
N THR A 45 -3.19 -24.69 7.47
CA THR A 45 -2.57 -25.97 7.76
C THR A 45 -2.72 -26.37 9.22
N LYS A 46 -2.79 -27.68 9.48
CA LYS A 46 -2.71 -28.26 10.83
C LYS A 46 -1.59 -29.30 10.86
N LYS A 47 -0.89 -29.36 11.99
CA LYS A 47 0.09 -30.43 12.24
C LYS A 47 -0.66 -31.67 12.76
N GLN A 48 -0.50 -32.80 12.10
CA GLN A 48 -1.00 -34.12 12.53
C GLN A 48 0.19 -35.08 12.59
N GLY A 49 0.65 -35.38 13.81
CA GLY A 49 1.95 -36.04 13.99
C GLY A 49 3.08 -35.22 13.36
N ASP A 50 3.89 -35.84 12.52
CA ASP A 50 4.97 -35.16 11.77
C ASP A 50 4.54 -34.58 10.42
N LYS A 51 3.27 -34.78 10.01
CA LYS A 51 2.74 -34.28 8.73
C LYS A 51 2.05 -32.93 8.90
N ILE A 52 2.19 -32.09 7.88
CA ILE A 52 1.43 -30.85 7.73
C ILE A 52 0.28 -31.14 6.75
N VAL A 53 -0.96 -31.04 7.23
CA VAL A 53 -2.17 -31.27 6.43
C VAL A 53 -2.83 -29.93 6.11
N ILE A 54 -3.17 -29.72 4.84
CA ILE A 54 -3.97 -28.58 4.41
C ILE A 54 -5.43 -28.87 4.75
N THR A 55 -5.97 -28.08 5.68
CA THR A 55 -7.40 -28.17 6.07
C THR A 55 -8.28 -27.21 5.28
N LYS A 56 -7.66 -26.22 4.64
CA LYS A 56 -8.33 -25.27 3.78
C LYS A 56 -7.35 -24.68 2.78
N THR A 57 -7.69 -24.76 1.51
CA THR A 57 -6.88 -24.26 0.41
C THR A 57 -6.91 -22.72 0.37
N SER A 58 -5.94 -22.14 -0.34
CA SER A 58 -5.91 -20.70 -0.61
C SER A 58 -7.14 -20.23 -1.38
N LYS A 59 -7.64 -21.04 -2.32
CA LYS A 59 -8.81 -20.70 -3.16
C LYS A 59 -10.11 -20.70 -2.37
N GLU A 60 -10.34 -21.69 -1.51
CA GLU A 60 -11.53 -21.70 -0.62
C GLU A 60 -11.55 -20.47 0.29
N LYS A 61 -10.39 -20.08 0.83
CA LYS A 61 -10.26 -18.86 1.65
C LYS A 61 -10.47 -17.58 0.85
N LEU A 62 -10.05 -17.56 -0.42
CA LEU A 62 -10.31 -16.44 -1.31
C LEU A 62 -11.82 -16.30 -1.53
N THR A 63 -12.53 -17.37 -1.87
CA THR A 63 -13.99 -17.35 -2.04
C THR A 63 -14.72 -16.81 -0.82
N GLU A 64 -14.33 -17.21 0.38
CA GLU A 64 -14.91 -16.68 1.62
C GLU A 64 -14.57 -15.22 1.89
N MET A 65 -13.35 -14.79 1.54
CA MET A 65 -13.00 -13.38 1.64
C MET A 65 -13.84 -12.53 0.65
N LEU A 66 -14.13 -13.07 -0.53
CA LEU A 66 -14.87 -12.39 -1.58
C LEU A 66 -16.39 -12.34 -1.34
N SER A 67 -16.95 -13.23 -0.53
CA SER A 67 -18.40 -13.22 -0.24
C SER A 67 -18.85 -11.96 0.51
N ASP A 68 -17.94 -11.37 1.30
CA ASP A 68 -18.21 -10.19 2.14
C ASP A 68 -17.33 -8.98 1.75
N VAL A 69 -16.67 -9.02 0.59
CA VAL A 69 -15.66 -8.01 0.22
C VAL A 69 -16.21 -6.59 0.18
N ALA A 70 -17.42 -6.40 -0.35
CA ALA A 70 -18.04 -5.08 -0.47
C ALA A 70 -18.41 -4.48 0.90
N ASN A 71 -18.93 -5.28 1.84
CA ASN A 71 -19.17 -4.81 3.21
C ASN A 71 -17.86 -4.47 3.91
N ASN A 72 -16.81 -5.28 3.70
CA ASN A 72 -15.49 -4.99 4.24
C ASN A 72 -14.87 -3.71 3.64
N PHE A 73 -15.13 -3.40 2.37
CA PHE A 73 -14.77 -2.12 1.77
C PHE A 73 -15.53 -0.96 2.41
N LEU A 74 -16.84 -1.05 2.54
CA LEU A 74 -17.63 -0.01 3.18
C LEU A 74 -17.14 0.26 4.61
N LYS A 75 -16.81 -0.79 5.36
CA LYS A 75 -16.28 -0.68 6.71
C LYS A 75 -14.87 -0.08 6.77
N SER A 76 -13.98 -0.47 5.86
CA SER A 76 -12.56 -0.07 5.89
C SER A 76 -12.33 1.29 5.24
N CYS A 77 -12.94 1.50 4.07
CA CYS A 77 -12.70 2.64 3.18
C CYS A 77 -13.85 3.66 3.18
N GLY A 78 -15.01 3.34 3.79
CA GLY A 78 -16.19 4.19 3.72
C GLY A 78 -16.77 4.23 2.31
N GLN A 79 -17.21 5.42 1.91
CA GLN A 79 -17.75 5.70 0.57
C GLN A 79 -16.71 6.29 -0.39
N ASN A 80 -15.43 6.28 0.00
CA ASN A 80 -14.37 6.79 -0.86
C ASN A 80 -14.22 5.93 -2.11
N ILE A 81 -13.65 6.54 -3.16
CA ILE A 81 -13.20 5.81 -4.34
C ILE A 81 -12.14 4.79 -3.91
N ILE A 82 -12.16 3.60 -4.50
CA ILE A 82 -11.19 2.53 -4.23
C ILE A 82 -10.64 2.02 -5.56
N PHE A 83 -9.32 2.02 -5.73
CA PHE A 83 -8.70 1.33 -6.85
C PHE A 83 -8.58 -0.17 -6.55
N ILE A 84 -8.96 -1.03 -7.49
CA ILE A 84 -9.00 -2.49 -7.33
C ILE A 84 -7.99 -3.13 -8.28
N ASP A 85 -6.91 -3.68 -7.72
CA ASP A 85 -5.89 -4.42 -8.45
C ASP A 85 -5.93 -5.90 -8.07
N VAL A 86 -6.10 -6.78 -9.06
CA VAL A 86 -6.15 -8.24 -8.90
C VAL A 86 -4.92 -8.94 -9.49
N HIS A 87 -3.89 -8.20 -9.91
CA HIS A 87 -2.75 -8.75 -10.63
C HIS A 87 -1.95 -9.75 -9.80
N LEU A 88 -1.96 -9.62 -8.46
CA LEU A 88 -1.30 -10.55 -7.53
C LEU A 88 -2.14 -11.81 -7.19
N LEU A 89 -3.31 -11.99 -7.81
CA LEU A 89 -4.07 -13.24 -7.76
C LEU A 89 -3.57 -14.23 -8.83
N ASP A 90 -3.70 -15.51 -8.51
CA ASP A 90 -3.42 -16.61 -9.44
C ASP A 90 -4.29 -16.47 -10.70
N SER A 91 -3.71 -16.78 -11.86
CA SER A 91 -4.31 -16.54 -13.18
C SER A 91 -5.66 -17.21 -13.39
N ASP A 92 -5.88 -18.37 -12.77
CA ASP A 92 -7.09 -19.18 -12.93
C ASP A 92 -8.29 -18.71 -12.09
N VAL A 93 -8.06 -17.87 -11.08
CA VAL A 93 -9.13 -17.27 -10.25
C VAL A 93 -9.24 -15.76 -10.43
N ARG A 94 -8.28 -15.12 -11.11
CA ARG A 94 -8.18 -13.66 -11.22
C ARG A 94 -9.42 -13.01 -11.83
N VAL A 95 -9.88 -13.52 -12.97
CA VAL A 95 -11.00 -12.95 -13.74
C VAL A 95 -12.30 -13.03 -12.93
N SER A 96 -12.67 -14.22 -12.47
CA SER A 96 -13.89 -14.44 -11.68
C SER A 96 -13.88 -13.67 -10.36
N SER A 97 -12.71 -13.59 -9.70
CA SER A 97 -12.54 -12.77 -8.50
C SER A 97 -12.78 -11.29 -8.80
N PHE A 98 -12.24 -10.78 -9.90
CA PHE A 98 -12.40 -9.37 -10.28
C PHE A 98 -13.87 -9.02 -10.56
N GLU A 99 -14.56 -9.86 -11.34
CA GLU A 99 -15.99 -9.70 -11.61
C GLU A 99 -16.82 -9.72 -10.33
N GLN A 100 -16.52 -10.63 -9.40
CA GLN A 100 -17.21 -10.69 -8.11
C GLN A 100 -16.96 -9.44 -7.26
N ILE A 101 -15.71 -8.96 -7.18
CA ILE A 101 -15.36 -7.75 -6.42
C ILE A 101 -16.10 -6.53 -6.99
N LEU A 102 -16.03 -6.33 -8.31
CA LEU A 102 -16.63 -5.18 -8.97
C LEU A 102 -18.17 -5.22 -8.90
N SER A 103 -18.78 -6.38 -9.14
CA SER A 103 -20.24 -6.52 -9.08
C SER A 103 -20.80 -6.37 -7.67
N SER A 104 -20.12 -6.92 -6.65
CA SER A 104 -20.53 -6.75 -5.26
C SER A 104 -20.37 -5.31 -4.78
N SER A 105 -19.28 -4.63 -5.18
CA SER A 105 -19.06 -3.21 -4.90
C SER A 105 -20.16 -2.35 -5.53
N ASN A 106 -20.50 -2.61 -6.79
CA ASN A 106 -21.57 -1.90 -7.49
C ASN A 106 -22.95 -2.08 -6.83
N LYS A 107 -23.26 -3.29 -6.32
CA LYS A 107 -24.51 -3.56 -5.58
C LYS A 107 -24.66 -2.72 -4.31
N LEU A 108 -23.54 -2.31 -3.70
CA LEU A 108 -23.53 -1.43 -2.52
C LEU A 108 -23.25 0.04 -2.88
N ASN A 109 -23.31 0.40 -4.16
CA ASN A 109 -23.01 1.74 -4.69
C ASN A 109 -21.61 2.25 -4.30
N LEU A 110 -20.64 1.35 -4.12
CA LEU A 110 -19.25 1.73 -3.87
C LEU A 110 -18.57 2.12 -5.18
N LEU A 111 -17.81 3.22 -5.13
CA LEU A 111 -17.05 3.73 -6.27
C LEU A 111 -15.73 2.96 -6.44
N SER A 112 -15.80 1.76 -7.01
CA SER A 112 -14.61 0.97 -7.34
C SER A 112 -14.08 1.27 -8.74
N VAL A 113 -12.79 1.55 -8.86
CA VAL A 113 -12.08 1.76 -10.14
C VAL A 113 -11.18 0.55 -10.42
N PRO A 114 -11.44 -0.24 -11.46
CA PRO A 114 -10.56 -1.35 -11.82
C PRO A 114 -9.18 -0.84 -12.25
N VAL A 115 -8.12 -1.51 -11.78
CA VAL A 115 -6.74 -1.27 -12.20
C VAL A 115 -6.32 -2.32 -13.23
N ILE A 116 -5.67 -1.87 -14.29
CA ILE A 116 -5.08 -2.72 -15.32
C ILE A 116 -3.64 -2.29 -15.61
N TYR A 117 -2.87 -3.21 -16.16
CA TYR A 117 -1.52 -2.94 -16.64
C TYR A 117 -1.52 -2.84 -18.17
N ILE A 118 -0.82 -1.85 -18.71
CA ILE A 118 -0.42 -1.86 -20.12
C ILE A 118 0.73 -2.87 -20.22
N ILE A 119 0.45 -4.02 -20.84
CA ILE A 119 1.46 -5.07 -21.08
C ILE A 119 1.50 -5.28 -22.59
N PRO A 120 2.52 -4.76 -23.31
CA PRO A 120 2.54 -4.77 -24.76
C PRO A 120 3.04 -6.09 -25.38
N VAL A 121 3.88 -6.90 -24.70
CA VAL A 121 4.68 -7.92 -25.42
C VAL A 121 4.48 -9.37 -24.98
N THR A 122 4.09 -9.66 -23.72
CA THR A 122 3.96 -11.05 -23.22
C THR A 122 2.73 -11.27 -22.34
N SER A 123 1.57 -10.74 -22.74
CA SER A 123 0.35 -10.91 -21.94
C SER A 123 -0.20 -12.32 -22.04
N THR A 124 -0.50 -12.93 -20.90
CA THR A 124 -1.20 -14.22 -20.84
C THR A 124 -2.67 -14.07 -21.26
N SER A 125 -3.35 -15.19 -21.56
CA SER A 125 -4.80 -15.20 -21.78
C SER A 125 -5.57 -14.65 -20.58
N ALA A 126 -5.09 -14.92 -19.36
CA ALA A 126 -5.66 -14.38 -18.13
C ALA A 126 -5.50 -12.86 -18.04
N ASP A 127 -4.37 -12.29 -18.48
CA ASP A 127 -4.17 -10.83 -18.50
C ASP A 127 -5.13 -10.16 -19.48
N MET A 128 -5.28 -10.72 -20.69
CA MET A 128 -6.25 -10.22 -21.68
C MET A 128 -7.68 -10.26 -21.13
N ALA A 129 -8.09 -11.39 -20.54
CA ALA A 129 -9.44 -11.54 -19.99
C ALA A 129 -9.70 -10.59 -18.81
N THR A 130 -8.72 -10.42 -17.92
CA THR A 130 -8.80 -9.48 -16.79
C THR A 130 -8.97 -8.04 -17.28
N ARG A 131 -8.23 -7.65 -18.33
CA ARG A 131 -8.39 -6.33 -18.96
C ARG A 131 -9.77 -6.13 -19.56
N THR A 132 -10.30 -7.14 -20.25
CA THR A 132 -11.64 -7.08 -20.84
C THR A 132 -12.71 -6.83 -19.77
N VAL A 133 -12.64 -7.52 -18.63
CA VAL A 133 -13.55 -7.29 -17.49
C VAL A 133 -13.46 -5.86 -17.00
N ALA A 134 -12.25 -5.34 -16.77
CA ALA A 134 -12.02 -3.99 -16.29
C ALA A 134 -12.58 -2.92 -17.25
N ILE A 135 -12.30 -3.05 -18.56
CA ILE A 135 -12.75 -2.10 -19.58
C ILE A 135 -14.28 -2.11 -19.68
N ASN A 136 -14.90 -3.29 -19.70
CA ASN A 136 -16.36 -3.41 -19.77
C ASN A 136 -17.01 -2.80 -18.54
N TYR A 137 -16.47 -3.07 -17.36
CA TYR A 137 -16.95 -2.47 -16.12
C TYR A 137 -16.79 -0.95 -16.10
N ALA A 138 -15.64 -0.42 -16.52
CA ALA A 138 -15.39 1.02 -16.56
C ALA A 138 -16.41 1.73 -17.48
N LYS A 139 -16.74 1.13 -18.62
CA LYS A 139 -17.74 1.66 -19.58
C LYS A 139 -19.16 1.59 -19.05
N SER A 140 -19.55 0.52 -18.35
CA SER A 140 -20.92 0.33 -17.87
C SER A 140 -21.22 1.05 -16.56
N SER A 141 -20.24 1.12 -15.65
CA SER A 141 -20.40 1.78 -14.34
C SER A 141 -20.18 3.29 -14.38
N GLY A 142 -19.40 3.79 -15.33
CA GLY A 142 -18.95 5.19 -15.34
C GLY A 142 -17.97 5.53 -14.21
N HIS A 143 -17.47 4.55 -13.46
CA HIS A 143 -16.50 4.77 -12.37
C HIS A 143 -15.10 5.10 -12.89
N GLY A 144 -14.82 4.85 -14.17
CA GLY A 144 -13.51 5.03 -14.80
C GLY A 144 -12.61 3.81 -14.71
N LEU A 145 -11.36 3.95 -15.15
CA LEU A 145 -10.37 2.88 -15.24
C LEU A 145 -9.01 3.44 -14.81
N CYS A 146 -8.23 2.66 -14.06
CA CYS A 146 -6.86 3.01 -13.74
C CYS A 146 -5.91 2.20 -14.62
N ILE A 147 -5.02 2.90 -15.31
CA ILE A 147 -3.91 2.32 -16.06
C ILE A 147 -2.65 2.44 -15.22
N ARG A 148 -2.12 1.31 -14.76
CA ARG A 148 -0.86 1.20 -14.03
C ARG A 148 0.26 0.80 -14.99
N ILE A 149 1.31 1.62 -15.04
CA ILE A 149 2.53 1.39 -15.83
C ILE A 149 3.63 1.03 -14.83
N ASP A 150 4.06 -0.22 -14.83
CA ASP A 150 5.18 -0.64 -13.99
C ASP A 150 6.53 -0.10 -14.50
N ARG A 151 7.57 -0.29 -13.69
CA ARG A 151 8.90 0.23 -13.99
C ARG A 151 9.48 -0.29 -15.31
N SER A 152 9.30 -1.58 -15.62
CA SER A 152 9.81 -2.17 -16.86
C SER A 152 9.23 -1.50 -18.09
N HIS A 153 7.92 -1.30 -18.12
CA HIS A 153 7.25 -0.64 -19.24
C HIS A 153 7.49 0.87 -19.26
N PHE A 154 7.65 1.50 -18.09
CA PHE A 154 8.03 2.91 -18.01
C PHE A 154 9.41 3.19 -18.63
N ASP A 155 10.30 2.20 -18.61
CA ASP A 155 11.63 2.31 -19.18
C ASP A 155 11.68 2.05 -20.70
N GLU A 156 10.57 1.64 -21.33
CA GLU A 156 10.46 1.41 -22.78
C GLU A 156 10.41 2.73 -23.59
N ASN A 157 11.06 2.74 -24.76
CA ASN A 157 11.11 3.93 -25.63
C ASN A 157 9.79 4.22 -26.35
N ASP A 158 8.95 3.22 -26.55
CA ASP A 158 7.68 3.27 -27.29
C ASP A 158 6.45 3.33 -26.37
N LEU A 159 6.64 3.62 -25.08
CA LEU A 159 5.59 3.77 -24.08
C LEU A 159 4.45 4.70 -24.54
N SER A 160 4.78 5.86 -25.10
CA SER A 160 3.80 6.84 -25.59
C SER A 160 2.86 6.26 -26.66
N SER A 161 3.43 5.53 -27.64
CA SER A 161 2.66 4.84 -28.66
C SER A 161 1.83 3.70 -28.07
N HIS A 162 2.36 2.94 -27.12
CA HIS A 162 1.61 1.87 -26.43
C HIS A 162 0.39 2.42 -25.69
N ILE A 163 0.54 3.52 -24.95
CA ILE A 163 -0.57 4.19 -24.25
C ILE A 163 -1.62 4.67 -25.25
N SER A 164 -1.18 5.40 -26.29
CA SER A 164 -2.09 6.00 -27.27
C SER A 164 -2.87 4.94 -28.04
N LYS A 165 -2.20 3.86 -28.47
CA LYS A 165 -2.81 2.71 -29.13
C LYS A 165 -3.80 2.00 -28.23
N PHE A 166 -3.42 1.74 -26.97
CA PHE A 166 -4.31 1.09 -26.01
C PHE A 166 -5.61 1.88 -25.78
N VAL A 167 -5.50 3.20 -25.61
CA VAL A 167 -6.66 4.10 -25.47
C VAL A 167 -7.55 4.07 -26.72
N ALA A 168 -6.94 4.18 -27.90
CA ALA A 168 -7.65 4.19 -29.18
C ALA A 168 -8.36 2.86 -29.48
N ASP A 169 -7.65 1.74 -29.38
CA ASP A 169 -8.16 0.39 -29.68
C ASP A 169 -9.36 0.04 -28.77
N ASN A 170 -9.33 0.50 -27.52
CA ASN A 170 -10.40 0.25 -26.54
C ASN A 170 -11.47 1.35 -26.49
N LYS A 171 -11.36 2.41 -27.31
CA LYS A 171 -12.27 3.55 -27.36
C LYS A 171 -12.51 4.17 -25.97
N LEU A 172 -11.42 4.43 -25.25
CA LEU A 172 -11.46 4.99 -23.90
C LEU A 172 -11.40 6.52 -23.96
N ASP A 173 -12.18 7.19 -23.11
CA ASP A 173 -12.05 8.63 -22.88
C ASP A 173 -11.06 8.88 -21.75
N THR A 174 -9.90 9.48 -22.07
CA THR A 174 -8.83 9.79 -21.11
C THR A 174 -9.31 10.59 -19.90
N LYS A 175 -10.39 11.37 -20.02
CA LYS A 175 -10.98 12.14 -18.90
C LYS A 175 -11.58 11.26 -17.80
N ASN A 176 -11.77 9.97 -18.08
CA ASN A 176 -12.22 8.95 -17.13
C ASN A 176 -11.12 7.93 -16.79
N ILE A 177 -9.87 8.20 -17.18
CA ILE A 177 -8.73 7.31 -16.95
C ILE A 177 -7.76 7.93 -15.96
N ASP A 178 -7.45 7.17 -14.90
CA ASP A 178 -6.36 7.48 -13.98
C ASP A 178 -5.07 6.85 -14.49
N LEU A 179 -4.02 7.65 -14.65
CA LEU A 179 -2.73 7.18 -15.08
C LEU A 179 -1.80 7.06 -13.86
N LEU A 180 -1.39 5.84 -13.53
CA LEU A 180 -0.49 5.54 -12.43
C LEU A 180 0.84 5.04 -12.99
N VAL A 181 1.92 5.79 -12.76
CA VAL A 181 3.29 5.34 -13.06
C VAL A 181 3.89 4.80 -11.78
N ASP A 182 4.18 3.50 -11.76
CA ASP A 182 4.71 2.79 -10.61
C ASP A 182 6.18 2.46 -10.79
N LEU A 183 7.03 3.23 -10.12
CA LEU A 183 8.48 3.06 -10.14
C LEU A 183 8.92 1.81 -9.36
N GLY A 184 8.01 1.17 -8.61
CA GLY A 184 8.29 -0.01 -7.82
C GLY A 184 9.29 0.28 -6.70
N VAL A 185 10.26 -0.62 -6.51
CA VAL A 185 11.31 -0.44 -5.50
C VAL A 185 12.30 0.60 -5.98
N ILE A 186 12.51 1.63 -5.16
CA ILE A 186 13.56 2.61 -5.40
C ILE A 186 14.62 2.53 -4.30
N GLY A 187 15.85 2.90 -4.67
CA GLY A 187 16.99 2.98 -3.76
C GLY A 187 17.69 4.33 -3.87
N GLN A 188 18.87 4.40 -3.27
CA GLN A 188 19.74 5.56 -3.43
C GLN A 188 20.18 5.72 -4.90
N GLY A 189 20.33 6.96 -5.35
CA GLY A 189 20.84 7.28 -6.69
C GLY A 189 19.77 7.45 -7.78
N ILE A 190 18.48 7.33 -7.46
CA ILE A 190 17.42 7.74 -8.41
C ILE A 190 17.42 9.27 -8.53
N ILE A 191 17.56 9.75 -9.77
CA ILE A 191 17.60 11.18 -10.12
C ILE A 191 16.21 11.62 -10.57
N ALA A 192 15.66 12.65 -9.95
CA ALA A 192 14.30 13.12 -10.21
C ALA A 192 14.14 13.65 -11.64
N GLU A 193 15.16 14.33 -12.17
CA GLU A 193 15.20 14.91 -13.50
C GLU A 193 15.08 13.85 -14.60
N ASP A 194 15.69 12.68 -14.41
CA ASP A 194 15.59 11.55 -15.35
C ASP A 194 14.18 10.99 -15.40
N ILE A 195 13.52 10.89 -14.25
CA ILE A 195 12.11 10.49 -14.16
C ILE A 195 11.24 11.54 -14.85
N VAL A 196 11.41 12.82 -14.52
CA VAL A 196 10.65 13.94 -15.12
C VAL A 196 10.80 13.96 -16.63
N LYS A 197 12.02 13.81 -17.16
CA LYS A 197 12.27 13.75 -18.59
C LYS A 197 11.43 12.66 -19.27
N LYS A 198 11.34 11.47 -18.67
CA LYS A 198 10.48 10.39 -19.21
C LYS A 198 8.99 10.70 -19.06
N LEU A 199 8.56 11.25 -17.92
CA LEU A 199 7.16 11.63 -17.70
C LEU A 199 6.66 12.66 -18.71
N THR A 200 7.52 13.59 -19.18
CA THR A 200 7.15 14.55 -20.23
C THR A 200 6.86 13.91 -21.59
N GLN A 201 7.24 12.64 -21.81
CA GLN A 201 6.94 11.89 -23.02
C GLN A 201 5.54 11.26 -23.02
N ILE A 202 4.86 11.24 -21.87
CA ILE A 202 3.50 10.71 -21.76
C ILE A 202 2.53 11.65 -22.51
N PRO A 203 1.74 11.13 -23.45
CA PRO A 203 0.89 11.96 -24.30
C PRO A 203 -0.26 12.58 -23.50
N ASN A 204 -0.63 13.81 -23.87
CA ASN A 204 -1.84 14.49 -23.40
C ASN A 204 -1.99 14.52 -21.87
N MET A 205 -0.90 14.80 -21.14
CA MET A 205 -0.84 14.73 -19.66
C MET A 205 -2.01 15.43 -18.93
N ASN A 206 -2.51 16.54 -19.49
CA ASN A 206 -3.60 17.31 -18.90
C ASN A 206 -5.00 16.73 -19.14
N ASN A 207 -5.15 15.74 -20.03
CA ASN A 207 -6.43 15.12 -20.37
C ASN A 207 -6.80 13.92 -19.49
N TRP A 208 -5.83 13.31 -18.81
CA TRP A 208 -6.07 12.20 -17.88
C TRP A 208 -6.96 12.66 -16.72
N ARG A 209 -7.81 11.77 -16.18
CA ARG A 209 -8.59 12.09 -14.97
C ARG A 209 -7.68 12.44 -13.80
N SER A 210 -6.71 11.57 -13.54
CA SER A 210 -5.64 11.80 -12.56
C SER A 210 -4.31 11.30 -13.09
N PHE A 211 -3.23 11.83 -12.53
CA PHE A 211 -1.87 11.41 -12.80
C PHE A 211 -1.18 11.13 -11.45
N ILE A 212 -0.73 9.90 -11.25
CA ILE A 212 -0.26 9.37 -9.97
C ILE A 212 1.15 8.81 -10.18
N ILE A 213 2.05 9.06 -9.22
CA ILE A 213 3.36 8.40 -9.16
C ILE A 213 3.44 7.58 -7.89
N SER A 214 3.77 6.31 -8.05
CA SER A 214 4.06 5.37 -6.97
C SER A 214 5.55 5.04 -6.91
N ALA A 215 6.09 4.97 -5.70
CA ALA A 215 7.39 4.39 -5.42
C ALA A 215 7.40 3.79 -4.00
N GLY A 216 8.26 2.81 -3.75
CA GLY A 216 8.47 2.30 -2.40
C GLY A 216 9.95 2.17 -2.06
N ALA A 217 10.37 2.79 -0.96
CA ALA A 217 11.74 2.73 -0.46
C ALA A 217 11.92 1.76 0.73
N PHE A 218 10.83 1.20 1.26
CA PHE A 218 10.91 0.30 2.41
C PHE A 218 11.53 -1.06 2.00
N PRO A 219 12.54 -1.57 2.72
CA PRO A 219 13.30 -2.75 2.30
C PRO A 219 12.47 -4.03 2.37
N LYS A 220 12.82 -5.00 1.51
CA LYS A 220 12.16 -6.33 1.45
C LYS A 220 12.15 -7.04 2.81
N ASN A 221 13.20 -6.86 3.59
CA ASN A 221 13.32 -7.42 4.92
C ASN A 221 14.16 -6.49 5.81
N LEU A 222 14.28 -6.83 7.10
CA LEU A 222 15.02 -6.02 8.06
C LEU A 222 16.39 -6.63 8.42
N THR A 223 16.90 -7.62 7.69
CA THR A 223 18.09 -8.41 8.12
C THR A 223 19.36 -7.59 8.23
N GLU A 224 19.47 -6.52 7.44
CA GLU A 224 20.62 -5.59 7.46
C GLU A 224 20.66 -4.75 8.75
N PHE A 225 19.53 -4.58 9.43
CA PHE A 225 19.46 -3.81 10.67
C PHE A 225 19.71 -4.71 11.89
N MET A 226 20.73 -4.36 12.67
CA MET A 226 21.12 -5.10 13.87
C MET A 226 20.01 -5.12 14.94
N PRO A 227 19.60 -6.31 15.43
CA PRO A 227 18.67 -6.45 16.57
C PRO A 227 19.18 -5.79 17.85
N GLY A 228 18.27 -5.28 18.66
CA GLY A 228 18.55 -4.55 19.91
C GLY A 228 18.87 -3.06 19.71
N LYS A 229 18.83 -2.57 18.46
CA LYS A 229 19.07 -1.16 18.13
C LYS A 229 17.87 -0.53 17.43
N VAL A 230 17.83 0.80 17.48
CA VAL A 230 16.94 1.62 16.66
C VAL A 230 17.73 2.13 15.46
N HIS A 231 17.13 2.06 14.28
CA HIS A 231 17.75 2.48 13.02
C HIS A 231 16.87 3.51 12.33
N GLU A 232 17.52 4.44 11.63
CA GLU A 232 16.87 5.38 10.73
C GLU A 232 16.90 4.84 9.31
N LEU A 233 15.81 5.04 8.59
CA LEU A 233 15.73 4.78 7.17
C LEU A 233 15.04 5.97 6.49
N ASP A 234 15.62 6.47 5.40
CA ASP A 234 15.02 7.58 4.67
C ASP A 234 13.77 7.16 3.89
N ARG A 235 12.73 8.00 3.90
CA ARG A 235 11.59 7.90 2.97
C ARG A 235 12.00 8.41 1.59
N LEU A 236 12.82 7.64 0.87
CA LEU A 236 13.30 8.02 -0.45
C LEU A 236 12.13 8.19 -1.45
N ASP A 237 11.02 7.47 -1.25
CA ASP A 237 9.79 7.61 -2.03
C ASP A 237 9.17 9.00 -1.88
N TRP A 238 9.02 9.46 -0.63
CA TRP A 238 8.55 10.80 -0.31
C TRP A 238 9.50 11.89 -0.81
N LYS A 239 10.81 11.72 -0.60
CA LYS A 239 11.82 12.68 -1.07
C LYS A 239 11.82 12.79 -2.59
N LEU A 240 11.78 11.66 -3.32
CA LEU A 240 11.71 11.64 -4.77
C LEU A 240 10.45 12.35 -5.28
N TRP A 241 9.28 12.05 -4.71
CA TRP A 241 8.04 12.69 -5.13
C TRP A 241 8.08 14.22 -4.91
N LYS A 242 8.61 14.69 -3.78
CA LYS A 242 8.81 16.14 -3.56
C LYS A 242 9.70 16.75 -4.64
N SER A 243 10.85 16.13 -4.94
CA SER A 243 11.73 16.61 -6.00
C SER A 243 11.04 16.66 -7.37
N ILE A 244 10.23 15.65 -7.72
CA ILE A 244 9.47 15.62 -8.97
C ILE A 244 8.42 16.75 -8.99
N LYS A 245 7.67 16.91 -7.89
CA LYS A 245 6.64 17.94 -7.74
C LYS A 245 7.19 19.36 -7.87
N ASP A 246 8.40 19.60 -7.36
CA ASP A 246 9.02 20.93 -7.35
C ASP A 246 9.68 21.28 -8.70
N THR A 247 9.65 20.38 -9.69
CA THR A 247 10.11 20.68 -11.05
C THR A 247 9.11 21.53 -11.84
N THR A 248 9.62 22.42 -12.69
CA THR A 248 8.80 23.27 -13.57
C THR A 248 8.48 22.63 -14.92
N SER A 249 9.12 21.50 -15.24
CA SER A 249 9.01 20.85 -16.57
C SER A 249 7.74 20.03 -16.76
N LEU A 250 7.06 19.66 -15.66
CA LEU A 250 5.81 18.91 -15.73
C LEU A 250 4.62 19.85 -15.92
N SER A 251 3.77 19.55 -16.90
CA SER A 251 2.52 20.30 -17.13
C SER A 251 1.47 20.06 -16.05
N ARG A 252 1.63 19.00 -15.25
CA ARG A 252 0.73 18.59 -14.18
C ARG A 252 1.52 17.97 -13.03
N ILE A 253 1.20 18.39 -11.81
CA ILE A 253 1.80 17.81 -10.60
C ILE A 253 1.18 16.41 -10.35
N PRO A 254 2.00 15.36 -10.20
CA PRO A 254 1.50 14.03 -9.89
C PRO A 254 0.99 13.93 -8.45
N LEU A 255 -0.09 13.18 -8.25
CA LEU A 255 -0.54 12.74 -6.94
C LEU A 255 0.45 11.74 -6.35
N PHE A 256 0.55 11.69 -5.02
CA PHE A 256 1.50 10.83 -4.34
C PHE A 256 0.91 9.45 -4.05
N SER A 257 1.68 8.42 -4.32
CA SER A 257 1.38 7.05 -3.97
C SER A 257 2.63 6.36 -3.42
N ASP A 258 2.44 5.51 -2.41
CA ASP A 258 3.51 4.69 -1.84
C ASP A 258 2.97 3.35 -1.33
N TYR A 259 3.89 2.51 -0.86
CA TYR A 259 3.59 1.20 -0.27
C TYR A 259 3.59 1.24 1.27
N THR A 260 3.32 2.42 1.83
CA THR A 260 3.30 2.69 3.27
C THR A 260 4.62 2.34 3.99
N ILE A 261 4.59 1.32 4.85
CA ILE A 261 5.74 0.78 5.59
C ILE A 261 6.09 -0.63 5.12
N GLN A 262 5.80 -0.96 3.85
CA GLN A 262 6.00 -2.26 3.23
C GLN A 262 6.79 -2.14 1.93
N CYS A 263 7.51 -3.20 1.56
CA CYS A 263 8.22 -3.26 0.29
C CYS A 263 7.22 -3.48 -0.87
N PRO A 264 7.38 -2.79 -2.03
CA PRO A 264 6.62 -3.04 -3.25
C PRO A 264 6.58 -4.50 -3.68
N ILE A 265 7.71 -5.20 -3.57
CA ILE A 265 7.81 -6.62 -3.91
C ILE A 265 6.98 -7.43 -2.93
N TYR A 266 5.93 -8.09 -3.43
CA TYR A 266 5.15 -9.03 -2.64
C TYR A 266 5.75 -10.42 -2.72
N ASP A 267 6.11 -10.96 -1.55
CA ASP A 267 6.57 -12.32 -1.39
C ASP A 267 5.80 -12.93 -0.20
N PRO A 268 4.95 -13.94 -0.41
CA PRO A 268 4.15 -14.53 0.66
C PRO A 268 5.04 -15.31 1.65
N VAL A 269 5.59 -14.60 2.63
CA VAL A 269 6.40 -15.23 3.68
C VAL A 269 5.51 -15.84 4.77
N ASN A 270 5.54 -17.16 4.90
CA ASN A 270 4.87 -17.92 5.97
C ASN A 270 5.75 -18.12 7.23
N ILE A 271 6.90 -17.47 7.29
CA ILE A 271 7.87 -17.61 8.40
C ILE A 271 7.64 -16.50 9.42
N ARG A 272 7.75 -16.83 10.72
CA ARG A 272 7.71 -15.84 11.80
C ARG A 272 8.87 -14.85 11.66
N GLY A 273 8.51 -13.57 11.49
CA GLY A 273 9.46 -12.46 11.50
C GLY A 273 10.02 -12.15 12.89
N SER A 274 10.96 -11.20 12.92
CA SER A 274 11.43 -10.58 14.15
C SER A 274 10.35 -9.73 14.81
N VAL A 275 10.41 -9.57 16.13
CA VAL A 275 9.63 -8.56 16.86
C VAL A 275 10.23 -7.20 16.53
N SER A 276 9.63 -6.42 15.64
CA SER A 276 10.19 -5.12 15.24
C SER A 276 9.08 -4.11 15.01
N VAL A 277 9.30 -2.88 15.45
CA VAL A 277 8.36 -1.76 15.29
C VAL A 277 8.86 -0.85 14.18
N ARG A 278 7.95 -0.43 13.32
CA ARG A 278 8.17 0.53 12.23
C ARG A 278 7.35 1.77 12.57
N TYR A 279 7.98 2.91 12.69
CA TYR A 279 7.31 4.18 12.95
C TYR A 279 7.69 5.19 11.87
N THR A 280 6.72 5.89 11.31
CA THR A 280 6.98 6.86 10.23
C THR A 280 7.15 8.24 10.86
N ASP A 281 8.10 9.03 10.37
CA ASP A 281 8.19 10.46 10.63
C ASP A 281 8.24 11.20 9.28
N ASN A 282 8.32 12.53 9.31
CA ASN A 282 8.12 13.38 8.13
C ASN A 282 8.87 12.89 6.87
N ASP A 283 10.17 12.63 7.01
CA ASP A 283 11.06 12.23 5.89
C ASP A 283 11.79 10.90 6.12
N LYS A 284 11.46 10.19 7.20
CA LYS A 284 12.17 8.98 7.65
C LYS A 284 11.24 7.94 8.26
N TRP A 285 11.71 6.72 8.38
CA TRP A 285 11.18 5.69 9.24
C TRP A 285 12.17 5.38 10.37
N TRP A 286 11.62 5.13 11.55
CA TRP A 286 12.33 4.59 12.70
C TRP A 286 12.05 3.09 12.83
N ILE A 287 13.10 2.29 12.83
CA ILE A 287 13.03 0.83 12.91
C ILE A 287 13.58 0.37 14.25
N PHE A 288 12.69 0.01 15.17
CA PHE A 288 13.06 -0.59 16.46
C PHE A 288 13.22 -2.09 16.25
N ARG A 289 14.46 -2.55 16.14
CA ARG A 289 14.76 -3.94 15.81
C ARG A 289 14.81 -4.80 17.06
N GLY A 290 13.94 -5.79 17.14
CA GLY A 290 14.03 -6.90 18.07
C GLY A 290 14.43 -8.22 17.39
N LYS A 291 14.51 -9.27 18.20
CA LYS A 291 14.88 -10.63 17.78
C LYS A 291 13.65 -11.43 17.36
N LYS A 292 13.86 -12.54 16.65
CA LYS A 292 12.80 -13.53 16.39
C LYS A 292 12.32 -14.11 17.72
N PRO A 293 10.99 -14.15 17.97
CA PRO A 293 10.47 -14.48 19.29
C PRO A 293 10.61 -15.97 19.58
N GLY A 294 11.09 -16.30 20.78
CA GLY A 294 11.12 -17.67 21.31
C GLY A 294 12.09 -18.64 20.62
N ILE A 295 13.12 -18.13 19.95
CA ILE A 295 14.25 -18.96 19.49
C ILE A 295 15.01 -19.49 20.71
N ILE A 296 15.27 -20.79 20.75
CA ILE A 296 16.14 -21.41 21.76
C ILE A 296 17.57 -21.36 21.27
N ASP A 297 18.47 -20.81 22.07
CA ASP A 297 19.90 -20.83 21.78
C ASP A 297 20.41 -22.27 21.86
N GLN A 298 21.08 -22.73 20.80
CA GLN A 298 21.53 -24.13 20.74
C GLN A 298 22.68 -24.44 21.71
N LYS A 299 23.50 -23.44 22.03
CA LYS A 299 24.66 -23.54 22.93
C LYS A 299 24.24 -23.38 24.38
N THR A 300 23.49 -22.33 24.72
CA THR A 300 23.10 -22.03 26.11
C THR A 300 21.83 -22.76 26.55
N LYS A 301 21.04 -23.30 25.61
CA LYS A 301 19.69 -23.85 25.83
C LYS A 301 18.67 -22.86 26.39
N GLU A 302 19.03 -21.57 26.47
CA GLU A 302 18.13 -20.54 26.95
C GLU A 302 17.12 -20.14 25.88
N LYS A 303 15.89 -19.86 26.32
CA LYS A 303 14.84 -19.33 25.45
C LYS A 303 15.06 -17.83 25.26
N GLY A 304 15.28 -17.42 24.02
CA GLY A 304 15.35 -16.02 23.63
C GLY A 304 14.04 -15.26 23.88
N PRO A 305 14.08 -13.93 23.82
CA PRO A 305 12.95 -13.08 24.18
C PRO A 305 11.73 -13.36 23.29
N GLY A 306 10.54 -13.15 23.85
CA GLY A 306 9.25 -13.35 23.20
C GLY A 306 8.68 -12.05 22.61
N LEU A 307 7.35 -11.95 22.61
CA LEU A 307 6.63 -10.79 22.07
C LEU A 307 6.67 -9.58 23.00
N GLU A 308 7.06 -9.75 24.26
CA GLU A 308 7.23 -8.68 25.25
C GLU A 308 8.21 -7.59 24.81
N GLN A 309 9.14 -7.90 23.88
CA GLN A 309 10.02 -6.90 23.25
C GLN A 309 9.23 -5.73 22.64
N TYR A 310 8.00 -5.96 22.19
CA TYR A 310 7.13 -4.88 21.68
C TYR A 310 6.79 -3.84 22.76
N ILE A 311 6.67 -4.23 24.03
CA ILE A 311 6.42 -3.29 25.14
C ILE A 311 7.64 -2.39 25.32
N ASP A 312 8.85 -2.95 25.25
CA ASP A 312 10.08 -2.17 25.39
C ASP A 312 10.31 -1.24 24.20
N HIS A 313 10.00 -1.69 22.98
CA HIS A 313 10.00 -0.83 21.79
C HIS A 313 8.97 0.31 21.92
N ALA A 314 7.76 0.02 22.41
CA ALA A 314 6.73 1.04 22.64
C ALA A 314 7.21 2.10 23.65
N LYS A 315 7.76 1.66 24.79
CA LYS A 315 8.32 2.55 25.83
C LYS A 315 9.47 3.40 25.29
N THR A 316 10.34 2.80 24.49
CA THR A 316 11.47 3.53 23.88
C THR A 316 10.94 4.61 22.93
N LEU A 317 9.95 4.27 22.10
CA LEU A 317 9.36 5.19 21.13
C LEU A 317 8.63 6.38 21.78
N ILE A 318 7.94 6.18 22.90
CA ILE A 318 7.29 7.29 23.63
C ILE A 318 8.20 7.99 24.63
N GLY A 319 9.41 7.47 24.85
CA GLY A 319 10.37 7.98 25.82
C GLY A 319 11.07 9.25 25.35
N GLU A 320 11.84 9.87 26.25
CA GLU A 320 12.50 11.16 26.01
C GLU A 320 13.32 11.20 24.71
N SER A 321 14.08 10.14 24.41
CA SER A 321 14.93 10.04 23.21
C SER A 321 14.16 10.18 21.88
N PHE A 322 12.87 9.83 21.86
CA PHE A 322 12.01 9.84 20.67
C PHE A 322 10.80 10.77 20.80
N SER A 323 10.68 11.50 21.92
CA SER A 323 9.58 12.43 22.21
C SER A 323 9.34 13.47 21.11
N LYS A 324 10.40 13.92 20.43
CA LYS A 324 10.29 14.86 19.29
C LYS A 324 9.76 14.24 18.00
N PHE A 325 9.76 12.91 17.89
CA PHE A 325 9.34 12.17 16.71
C PHE A 325 7.96 11.53 16.91
N TYR A 326 7.71 10.99 18.10
CA TYR A 326 6.40 10.47 18.46
C TYR A 326 5.36 11.59 18.45
N LYS A 327 4.29 11.42 17.66
CA LYS A 327 3.29 12.47 17.42
C LYS A 327 2.26 12.62 18.55
N GLY A 328 2.29 11.74 19.56
CA GLY A 328 1.36 11.77 20.70
C GLY A 328 0.17 10.83 20.51
N ALA A 329 -0.40 10.37 21.63
CA ALA A 329 -1.44 9.33 21.64
C ALA A 329 -2.71 9.71 20.87
N ASP A 330 -3.06 11.00 20.85
CA ASP A 330 -4.25 11.50 20.16
C ASP A 330 -4.03 11.72 18.65
N TYR A 331 -2.80 11.51 18.14
CA TYR A 331 -2.47 11.77 16.75
C TYR A 331 -3.14 10.78 15.79
N SER A 332 -3.06 9.48 16.10
CA SER A 332 -3.65 8.40 15.30
C SER A 332 -4.03 7.23 16.20
N PHE A 333 -4.87 6.32 15.69
CA PHE A 333 -5.13 5.04 16.38
C PHE A 333 -3.83 4.28 16.66
N GLY A 334 -2.89 4.29 15.70
CA GLY A 334 -1.57 3.68 15.88
C GLY A 334 -0.81 4.27 17.07
N ASP A 335 -0.76 5.59 17.19
CA ASP A 335 -0.08 6.26 18.30
C ASP A 335 -0.75 5.99 19.65
N ALA A 336 -2.09 5.97 19.70
CA ALA A 336 -2.86 5.61 20.88
C ALA A 336 -2.52 4.18 21.36
N GLU A 337 -2.46 3.22 20.42
CA GLU A 337 -2.09 1.85 20.73
C GLU A 337 -0.63 1.71 21.20
N ILE A 338 0.29 2.50 20.64
CA ILE A 338 1.69 2.56 21.11
C ILE A 338 1.72 3.02 22.58
N ALA A 339 1.04 4.12 22.93
CA ALA A 339 0.95 4.60 24.30
C ALA A 339 0.31 3.56 25.23
N ARG A 340 -0.80 2.93 24.80
CA ARG A 340 -1.48 1.86 25.55
C ARG A 340 -0.56 0.67 25.80
N ILE A 341 0.25 0.28 24.82
CA ILE A 341 1.16 -0.85 24.97
C ILE A 341 2.35 -0.50 25.87
N ALA A 342 2.84 0.74 25.81
CA ALA A 342 3.91 1.25 26.65
C ALA A 342 3.51 1.48 28.11
N ALA A 343 2.21 1.57 28.40
CA ALA A 343 1.67 1.88 29.72
C ALA A 343 2.25 0.98 30.84
N PRO A 344 2.43 1.52 32.06
CA PRO A 344 2.95 0.75 33.18
C PRO A 344 2.16 -0.54 33.42
N LYS A 345 2.87 -1.64 33.71
CA LYS A 345 2.29 -2.97 34.01
C LYS A 345 1.49 -3.63 32.86
N ASN A 346 1.47 -3.08 31.64
CA ASN A 346 0.86 -3.77 30.50
C ASN A 346 1.60 -5.10 30.23
N LYS A 347 0.82 -6.18 30.04
CA LYS A 347 1.31 -7.53 29.71
C LYS A 347 0.79 -8.03 28.36
N LYS A 348 0.11 -7.16 27.60
CA LYS A 348 -0.48 -7.48 26.29
C LYS A 348 0.29 -6.72 25.21
N PRO A 349 1.42 -7.28 24.72
CA PRO A 349 2.25 -6.65 23.69
C PRO A 349 1.59 -6.60 22.31
N GLY A 350 0.48 -7.30 22.11
CA GLY A 350 -0.07 -7.55 20.77
C GLY A 350 0.72 -8.62 20.01
N ASN A 351 0.44 -8.73 18.71
CA ASN A 351 1.11 -9.69 17.82
C ASN A 351 1.65 -8.95 16.57
N PRO A 352 2.40 -9.62 15.67
CA PRO A 352 2.93 -8.98 14.48
C PRO A 352 1.88 -8.28 13.60
N THR A 353 0.67 -8.86 13.47
CA THR A 353 -0.43 -8.22 12.74
C THR A 353 -0.88 -6.93 13.43
N THR A 354 -0.97 -6.91 14.77
CA THR A 354 -1.29 -5.70 15.54
C THR A 354 -0.28 -4.58 15.26
N TRP A 355 1.01 -4.89 15.33
CA TRP A 355 2.06 -3.88 15.11
C TRP A 355 2.17 -3.40 13.67
N LEU A 356 1.84 -4.26 12.71
CA LEU A 356 1.71 -3.86 11.32
C LEU A 356 0.49 -2.93 11.12
N THR A 357 -0.66 -3.22 11.74
CA THR A 357 -1.83 -2.33 11.75
C THR A 357 -1.48 -0.95 12.33
N ILE A 358 -0.82 -0.92 13.49
CA ILE A 358 -0.37 0.30 14.16
C ILE A 358 0.49 1.16 13.21
N GLY A 359 1.54 0.54 12.63
CA GLY A 359 2.48 1.28 11.78
C GLY A 359 1.87 1.77 10.47
N ILE A 360 1.00 0.97 9.83
CA ILE A 360 0.29 1.37 8.60
C ILE A 360 -0.69 2.50 8.91
N ASN A 361 -1.49 2.39 9.98
CA ASN A 361 -2.46 3.42 10.34
C ASN A 361 -1.77 4.75 10.62
N HIS A 362 -0.73 4.74 11.47
CA HIS A 362 0.06 5.94 11.74
C HIS A 362 0.67 6.54 10.47
N HIS A 363 1.26 5.72 9.61
CA HIS A 363 1.84 6.16 8.35
C HIS A 363 0.80 6.86 7.47
N ILE A 364 -0.36 6.22 7.26
CA ILE A 364 -1.42 6.76 6.42
C ILE A 364 -1.94 8.08 6.99
N THR A 365 -2.20 8.15 8.30
CA THR A 365 -2.61 9.39 8.98
C THR A 365 -1.56 10.49 8.80
N LEU A 366 -0.27 10.19 8.95
CA LEU A 366 0.80 11.16 8.74
C LEU A 366 0.79 11.72 7.32
N VAL A 367 0.79 10.85 6.31
CA VAL A 367 0.84 11.28 4.91
C VAL A 367 -0.43 12.04 4.51
N ALA A 368 -1.61 11.56 4.91
CA ALA A 368 -2.88 12.26 4.65
C ALA A 368 -2.83 13.71 5.17
N ARG A 369 -2.37 13.91 6.42
CA ARG A 369 -2.26 15.25 7.01
C ARG A 369 -1.15 16.11 6.41
N GLN A 370 -0.07 15.51 5.91
CA GLN A 370 0.96 16.26 5.16
C GLN A 370 0.36 16.93 3.91
N PHE A 371 -0.67 16.35 3.29
CA PHE A 371 -1.40 16.96 2.18
C PHE A 371 -2.41 18.03 2.64
N SER A 372 -3.19 17.79 3.69
CA SER A 372 -4.16 18.76 4.20
C SER A 372 -3.49 20.07 4.66
N ASN A 373 -2.41 19.96 5.44
CA ASN A 373 -1.68 21.13 5.96
C ASN A 373 -0.92 21.91 4.86
N SER A 374 -0.62 21.27 3.72
CA SER A 374 0.00 21.93 2.57
C SER A 374 -1.00 22.81 1.79
N VAL A 375 -2.30 22.55 1.91
CA VAL A 375 -3.37 23.35 1.29
C VAL A 375 -3.65 24.60 2.12
N GLU A 376 -3.71 24.48 3.45
CA GLU A 376 -3.93 25.61 4.37
C GLU A 376 -2.82 26.68 4.26
N LYS A 377 -1.55 26.27 4.19
CA LYS A 377 -0.44 27.22 4.02
C LYS A 377 -0.47 27.97 2.68
N LYS A 378 -1.07 27.41 1.62
CA LYS A 378 -1.22 28.12 0.34
C LYS A 378 -2.37 29.12 0.37
N ALA A 379 -3.45 28.82 1.10
CA ALA A 379 -4.60 29.72 1.25
C ALA A 379 -4.31 30.95 2.12
N GLU A 380 -3.34 30.86 3.05
CA GLU A 380 -2.89 32.02 3.85
C GLU A 380 -1.93 32.96 3.11
N HIS A 381 -1.38 32.54 1.96
CA HIS A 381 -0.39 33.31 1.17
C HIS A 381 -0.93 33.73 -0.21
N SER A 382 -2.23 33.56 -0.46
CA SER A 382 -2.97 34.00 -1.65
C SER A 382 -4.10 34.91 -1.22
#